data_AF-A0A5E4Q733-F1
#
_entry.id   AF-A0A5E4Q733-F1
#
_cell.length_a   1.000
_cell.length_b   1.000
_cell.length_c   1.000
_cell.angle_alpha   90.00
_cell.angle_beta   90.00
_cell.angle_gamma   90.00
#
_symmetry.space_group_name_H-M   'P 1'
#
loop_
_entity.id
_entity.type
_entity.pdbx_description
1 polymer ?
#
loop_
_entity_poly.entity_id
_entity_poly.type
_entity_poly.pdbx_seq_one_letter_code
_entity_poly.pdbx_strand_id
1 'polypeptide(L)'
;MNTRTPKTTPITDDYDISNTVLGLGINGKVVECKEKRTNTRRALKVLHDSPKARREIIDVYDNTYGGKRCLLVVMECMDGGEL
;
A
#
# COMPACT_ATOMS: atom_id res chain seq x y z
N MET A 1 4.70 9.30 16.94
CA MET A 1 5.76 8.61 16.18
C MET A 1 5.31 7.17 15.98
N ASN A 2 4.63 6.85 14.88
CA ASN A 2 4.23 5.47 14.57
C ASN A 2 4.87 5.08 13.24
N THR A 3 6.21 5.00 13.23
CA THR A 3 6.94 4.43 12.09
C THR A 3 6.78 2.92 12.15
N ARG A 4 5.82 2.38 11.41
CA ARG A 4 5.71 0.93 11.20
C ARG A 4 6.97 0.44 10.47
N THR A 5 7.60 -0.62 10.96
CA THR A 5 8.77 -1.23 10.32
C THR A 5 8.34 -1.99 9.06
N PRO A 6 9.03 -1.82 7.92
CA PRO A 6 8.71 -2.56 6.70
C PRO A 6 8.83 -4.07 6.93
N LYS A 7 7.78 -4.80 6.55
CA LYS A 7 7.79 -6.26 6.49
C LYS A 7 8.63 -6.69 5.27
N THR A 8 9.43 -7.74 5.44
CA THR A 8 10.27 -8.32 4.36
C THR A 8 9.62 -9.54 3.69
N THR A 9 8.52 -10.04 4.26
CA THR A 9 7.68 -11.07 3.65
C THR A 9 6.91 -10.50 2.46
N PRO A 10 6.52 -11.32 1.48
CA PRO A 10 5.68 -10.85 0.39
C PRO A 10 4.32 -10.37 0.92
N ILE A 11 3.84 -9.22 0.42
CA ILE A 11 2.51 -8.68 0.78
C ILE A 11 1.37 -9.67 0.51
N THR A 12 1.56 -10.56 -0.48
CA THR A 12 0.59 -11.59 -0.86
C THR A 12 0.43 -12.65 0.22
N ASP A 13 1.24 -12.65 1.28
CA ASP A 13 1.03 -13.50 2.45
C ASP A 13 -0.16 -13.00 3.29
N ASP A 14 -0.23 -11.69 3.50
CA ASP A 14 -1.22 -11.00 4.34
C ASP A 14 -2.46 -10.49 3.56
N TYR A 15 -2.28 -10.11 2.29
CA TYR A 15 -3.30 -9.44 1.47
C TYR A 15 -3.51 -10.12 0.12
N ASP A 16 -4.75 -10.13 -0.36
CA ASP A 16 -5.10 -10.47 -1.74
C ASP A 16 -5.12 -9.18 -2.59
N ILE A 17 -4.29 -9.09 -3.62
CA ILE A 17 -4.18 -7.90 -4.47
C ILE A 17 -5.11 -8.04 -5.66
N SER A 18 -6.02 -7.08 -5.82
CA SER A 18 -6.94 -7.04 -6.95
C SER A 18 -6.38 -6.21 -8.11
N ASN A 19 -6.91 -6.45 -9.31
CA ASN A 19 -6.66 -5.62 -10.48
C ASN A 19 -7.49 -4.33 -10.50
N THR A 20 -8.46 -4.19 -9.58
CA THR A 20 -9.30 -3.01 -9.45
C THR A 20 -8.45 -1.79 -9.10
N VAL A 21 -8.50 -0.78 -9.95
CA VAL A 21 -7.81 0.50 -9.75
C VAL A 21 -8.73 1.43 -8.97
N LEU A 22 -8.28 1.89 -7.81
CA LEU A 22 -9.03 2.84 -6.98
C LEU A 22 -8.72 4.29 -7.34
N GLY A 23 -7.53 4.55 -7.88
CA GLY A 23 -7.14 5.89 -8.32
C GLY A 23 -5.77 5.95 -8.98
N LEU A 24 -5.52 7.06 -9.68
CA LEU A 24 -4.24 7.40 -10.29
C LEU A 24 -3.76 8.73 -9.70
N GLY A 25 -2.75 8.69 -8.83
CA GLY A 25 -2.18 9.90 -8.23
C GLY A 25 -0.86 10.30 -8.89
N ILE A 26 -0.37 11.51 -8.55
CA ILE A 26 0.95 12.01 -8.98
C ILE A 26 2.09 11.04 -8.62
N ASN A 27 1.96 10.37 -7.47
CA ASN A 27 2.93 9.40 -6.96
C ASN A 27 2.64 7.95 -7.38
N GLY A 28 1.74 7.72 -8.34
CA GLY A 28 1.47 6.40 -8.91
C GLY A 28 0.06 5.86 -8.71
N LYS A 29 -0.14 4.64 -9.23
CA LYS A 29 -1.39 3.88 -9.21
C LYS A 29 -1.74 3.38 -7.82
N VAL A 30 -3.01 3.50 -7.45
CA VAL A 30 -3.61 2.90 -6.25
C VAL A 30 -4.52 1.77 -6.68
N VAL A 31 -4.34 0.58 -6.10
CA VAL A 31 -5.15 -0.61 -6.38
C VAL A 31 -5.87 -1.08 -5.12
N GLU A 32 -6.97 -1.79 -5.30
CA GLU A 32 -7.67 -2.45 -4.21
C GLU A 32 -6.87 -3.68 -3.74
N CYS A 33 -6.80 -3.87 -2.42
CA CYS A 33 -6.38 -5.13 -1.83
C CYS A 33 -7.32 -5.52 -0.68
N LYS A 34 -7.31 -6.80 -0.31
CA LYS A 34 -8.17 -7.34 0.74
C LYS A 34 -7.33 -8.06 1.79
N GLU A 35 -7.45 -7.68 3.05
CA GLU A 35 -6.76 -8.36 4.15
C GLU A 35 -7.32 -9.78 4.28
N LYS A 36 -6.47 -10.81 4.19
CA LYS A 36 -6.94 -12.21 4.17
C LYS A 36 -7.62 -12.62 5.48
N ARG A 37 -7.12 -12.12 6.61
CA ARG A 37 -7.60 -12.47 7.95
C ARG A 37 -9.00 -11.93 8.25
N THR A 38 -9.28 -10.70 7.85
CA THR A 38 -10.52 -9.97 8.20
C THR A 38 -11.47 -9.83 7.01
N ASN A 39 -11.01 -10.12 5.80
CA ASN A 39 -11.70 -9.79 4.56
C ASN A 39 -11.99 -8.28 4.40
N THR A 40 -11.27 -7.41 5.12
CA THR A 40 -11.44 -5.96 5.01
C THR A 40 -10.77 -5.43 3.74
N ARG A 41 -11.51 -4.63 2.97
CA ARG A 41 -10.99 -3.91 1.80
C ARG A 41 -10.07 -2.78 2.24
N ARG A 42 -8.93 -2.66 1.56
CA ARG A 42 -7.90 -1.65 1.78
C ARG A 42 -7.38 -1.16 0.42
N ALA A 43 -6.61 -0.08 0.46
CA ALA A 43 -5.94 0.44 -0.72
C ALA A 43 -4.43 0.17 -0.64
N LEU A 44 -3.86 -0.27 -1.75
CA LEU A 44 -2.44 -0.53 -1.93
C LEU A 44 -1.84 0.50 -2.87
N LYS A 45 -0.74 1.11 -2.44
CA LYS A 45 0.02 2.07 -3.23
C LYS A 45 1.49 1.71 -3.24
N VAL A 46 2.13 1.81 -4.41
CA VAL A 46 3.58 1.68 -4.54
C VAL A 46 4.19 3.07 -4.42
N LEU A 47 5.08 3.27 -3.45
CA LEU A 47 5.76 4.54 -3.22
C LEU A 47 7.27 4.33 -3.21
N HIS A 48 8.02 5.34 -3.66
CA HIS A 48 9.44 5.43 -3.34
C HIS A 48 9.62 5.67 -1.85
N ASP A 49 10.68 5.10 -1.27
CA ASP A 49 10.99 5.29 0.16
C ASP A 49 11.20 6.79 0.42
N SER A 50 10.28 7.38 1.16
CA SER A 50 10.30 8.78 1.54
C SER A 50 9.58 8.96 2.87
N PRO A 51 9.96 9.98 3.67
CA PRO A 51 9.28 10.27 4.94
C PRO A 51 7.78 10.55 4.77
N LYS A 52 7.39 11.12 3.62
CA LYS A 52 6.00 11.45 3.29
C LYS A 52 5.12 10.21 3.11
N ALA A 53 5.69 9.10 2.68
CA ALA A 53 4.95 7.84 2.49
C ALA A 53 4.38 7.30 3.81
N ARG A 54 4.92 7.72 4.96
CA ARG A 54 4.67 7.13 6.29
C ARG A 54 3.46 7.70 7.03
N ARG A 55 2.72 8.62 6.41
CA ARG A 55 1.54 9.25 7.01
C ARG A 55 0.32 8.41 6.63
N GLU A 56 -0.41 7.91 7.63
CA GLU A 56 -1.63 7.08 7.48
C GLU A 56 -1.41 5.66 6.90
N ILE A 57 -0.28 5.03 7.25
CA ILE A 57 0.01 3.63 6.89
C ILE A 57 -0.63 2.63 7.86
N ILE A 58 -1.30 1.60 7.31
CA ILE A 58 -1.67 0.36 8.00
C ILE A 58 -0.52 -0.65 7.95
N ASP A 59 0.04 -0.93 6.78
CA ASP A 59 1.19 -1.83 6.67
C ASP A 59 2.15 -1.33 5.59
N VAL A 60 3.43 -1.63 5.77
CA VAL A 60 4.46 -1.33 4.78
C VAL A 60 5.27 -2.59 4.50
N TYR A 61 5.53 -2.86 3.24
CA TYR A 61 6.37 -3.97 2.79
C TYR A 61 7.53 -3.45 1.96
N ASP A 62 8.71 -4.00 2.21
CA ASP A 62 9.87 -3.78 1.36
C ASP A 62 9.71 -4.54 0.05
N ASN A 63 9.95 -3.89 -1.08
CA ASN A 63 9.87 -4.52 -2.37
C ASN A 63 10.94 -3.95 -3.32
N THR A 64 11.25 -4.71 -4.37
CA THR A 64 12.14 -4.24 -5.44
C THR A 64 11.39 -4.30 -6.77
N TYR A 65 11.32 -3.17 -7.47
CA TYR A 65 10.70 -3.08 -8.79
C TYR A 65 11.70 -2.52 -9.80
N GLY A 66 12.01 -3.30 -10.84
CA GLY A 66 13.00 -2.89 -11.86
C GLY A 66 14.39 -2.58 -11.28
N GLY A 67 14.82 -3.31 -10.25
CA GLY A 67 16.11 -3.10 -9.58
C GLY A 67 16.16 -1.91 -8.62
N LYS A 68 15.07 -1.16 -8.45
CA LYS A 68 14.96 -0.05 -7.50
C LYS A 68 14.13 -0.48 -6.30
N ARG A 69 14.58 -0.08 -5.10
CA ARG A 69 13.85 -0.30 -3.85
C ARG A 69 12.60 0.58 -3.83
N CYS A 70 11.48 -0.04 -3.51
CA CYS A 70 10.16 0.57 -3.41
C CYS A 70 9.46 0.06 -2.16
N LEU A 71 8.50 0.82 -1.66
CA LEU A 71 7.66 0.43 -0.54
C LEU A 71 6.24 0.17 -1.05
N LEU A 72 5.68 -0.96 -0.67
CA LEU A 72 4.27 -1.25 -0.81
C LEU A 72 3.58 -0.75 0.45
N VAL A 73 2.68 0.22 0.31
CA VAL A 73 2.00 0.88 1.41
C VAL A 73 0.53 0.53 1.37
N VAL A 74 0.04 -0.09 2.44
CA VAL A 74 -1.37 -0.38 2.66
C VAL A 74 -1.98 0.75 3.49
N MET A 75 -3.10 1.29 3.01
CA MET A 75 -3.85 2.38 3.63
C MET A 75 -5.35 2.04 3.70
N GLU A 76 -6.08 2.73 4.56
CA GLU A 76 -7.54 2.62 4.64
C GLU A 76 -8.16 2.94 3.27
N CYS A 77 -9.22 2.25 2.89
CA CYS A 77 -10.05 2.72 1.77
C CYS A 77 -10.76 4.00 2.22
N MET A 78 -10.54 5.10 1.53
CA MET A 78 -11.30 6.33 1.73
C MET A 78 -12.53 6.29 0.80
N ASP A 79 -13.73 6.28 1.39
CA ASP A 79 -15.02 6.28 0.65
C ASP A 79 -15.41 7.68 0.12
N GLY A 80 -14.61 8.71 0.45
CA GLY A 80 -14.81 10.09 -0.03
C GLY A 80 -13.95 10.40 -1.25
N GLY A 81 -14.60 10.54 -2.41
CA GLY A 81 -13.96 10.92 -3.66
C GLY A 81 -13.59 12.41 -3.76
N GLU A 82 -12.45 12.64 -4.40
CA GLU A 82 -11.82 13.88 -4.86
C GLU A 82 -11.30 14.90 -3.83
N LEU A 83 -10.18 15.52 -4.21
CA LEU A 83 -9.55 16.69 -3.59
C LEU A 83 -10.26 17.97 -4.03
#